data_AF-A0A0G1GUS2-F1
#
_entry.id   AF-A0A0G1GUS2-F1
#
_cell.length_a   1.000
_cell.length_b   1.000
_cell.length_c   1.000
_cell.angle_alpha   90.00
_cell.angle_beta   90.00
_cell.angle_gamma   90.00
#
_symmetry.space_group_name_H-M   'P 1'
#
loop_
_entity.id
_entity.type
_entity.pdbx_description
1 polymer ?
#
loop_
_entity_poly.entity_id
_entity_poly.type
_entity_poly.pdbx_seq_one_letter_code
_entity_poly.pdbx_strand_id
1 'polypeptide(L)'
;MQGRFKLLLAGLLLLGGIFWFAAIQAAEPLGRVNLYLFHREDCPHCQQEIIFLKTLEEAYGARLKVSKYEIFSSRENLDLFKTAGRLYNVDVSGVPVTVIGDQVIIGYGGDLSTGSQIKKAVDRCLSAYCPDLLGDYLASQTVQPEPQSAKEPDQPAPSWNNLPEYLNLPLLGQVKIRALSLPALTIAIGLMDGFNPCAMWVLMFLISLLLGMKNRRRMWLLGGTFILVSGLVYFLFMAAWLNLLIFLGFLTIVRLVIGGVALVTGGYNLREYWIHRPGCKVVKSESRRRIFEQLKAITQKPSLFMALGGIILLAFAVNLVELLCSVGLPAVYTQVLTLSALPILQYYLYLVAYVFFFMLDDLLVFLIAMLTLRAVGLSDKYSRFSSLIGGLIILIIGLLIIFKPGWLMFG
;
A
#
# COMPACT_ATOMS: atom_id res chain seq x y z
N MET A 1 53.13 -44.91 63.96
CA MET A 1 51.77 -44.93 63.37
C MET A 1 51.22 -43.55 62.96
N GLN A 2 51.91 -42.42 63.20
CA GLN A 2 51.37 -41.08 62.91
C GLN A 2 51.57 -40.57 61.46
N GLY A 3 52.55 -41.09 60.70
CA GLY A 3 52.84 -40.62 59.34
C GLY A 3 51.90 -41.14 58.26
N ARG A 4 51.43 -42.39 58.38
CA ARG A 4 50.53 -43.01 57.37
C ARG A 4 49.08 -42.47 57.46
N PHE A 5 48.68 -41.94 58.61
CA PHE A 5 47.34 -41.38 58.80
C PHE A 5 47.18 -39.98 58.16
N LYS A 6 48.24 -39.15 58.16
CA LYS A 6 48.21 -37.83 57.52
C LYS A 6 48.17 -37.89 55.98
N LEU A 7 48.80 -38.90 55.38
CA LEU A 7 48.76 -39.13 53.93
C LEU A 7 47.39 -39.64 53.45
N LEU A 8 46.70 -40.46 54.25
CA LEU A 8 45.34 -40.90 53.94
C LEU A 8 44.31 -39.77 54.09
N LEU A 9 44.45 -38.89 55.08
CA LEU A 9 43.55 -37.73 55.25
C LEU A 9 43.75 -36.67 54.15
N ALA A 10 44.99 -36.42 53.72
CA ALA A 10 45.29 -35.51 52.60
C ALA A 10 44.78 -36.05 51.27
N GLY A 11 44.84 -37.37 51.04
CA GLY A 11 44.24 -38.02 49.87
C GLY A 11 42.72 -37.94 49.84
N LEU A 12 42.05 -38.09 50.99
CA LEU A 12 40.59 -37.98 51.11
C LEU A 12 40.08 -36.54 50.93
N LEU A 13 40.83 -35.53 51.39
CA LEU A 13 40.51 -34.12 51.17
C LEU A 13 40.78 -33.66 49.72
N LEU A 14 41.78 -34.22 49.04
CA LEU A 14 42.01 -33.95 47.61
C LEU A 14 40.98 -34.66 46.71
N LEU A 15 40.56 -35.88 47.04
CA LEU A 15 39.46 -36.57 46.34
C LEU A 15 38.09 -35.92 46.61
N GLY A 16 37.85 -35.41 47.82
CA GLY A 16 36.65 -34.65 48.16
C GLY A 16 36.59 -33.27 47.49
N GLY A 17 37.74 -32.59 47.32
CA GLY A 17 37.83 -31.30 46.63
C GLY A 17 37.63 -31.39 45.12
N ILE A 18 38.07 -32.48 44.49
CA ILE A 18 37.87 -32.72 43.05
C ILE A 18 36.44 -33.16 42.75
N PHE A 19 35.74 -33.82 43.69
CA PHE A 19 34.33 -34.17 43.53
C PHE A 19 33.35 -33.03 43.84
N TRP A 20 33.77 -31.97 44.55
CA TRP A 20 32.90 -30.81 44.80
C TRP A 20 32.84 -29.83 43.61
N PHE A 21 33.85 -29.83 42.73
CA PHE A 21 33.89 -28.93 41.57
C PHE A 21 33.13 -29.44 40.33
N ALA A 22 32.59 -30.66 40.36
CA ALA A 22 31.97 -31.30 39.19
C ALA A 22 30.42 -31.29 39.20
N ALA A 23 29.77 -30.50 40.05
CA ALA A 23 28.31 -30.47 40.16
C ALA A 23 27.70 -29.06 40.13
N ILE A 24 28.33 -28.10 39.46
CA ILE A 24 27.60 -26.98 38.87
C ILE A 24 27.35 -27.36 37.41
N GLN A 25 26.46 -28.35 37.21
CA GLN A 25 25.69 -28.34 35.98
C GLN A 25 24.80 -27.11 36.09
N ALA A 26 25.07 -26.10 35.26
CA ALA A 26 24.13 -25.02 35.04
C ALA A 26 22.79 -25.69 34.69
N ALA A 27 21.82 -25.62 35.60
CA ALA A 27 20.47 -26.02 35.29
C ALA A 27 20.03 -25.17 34.09
N GLU A 28 19.87 -25.80 32.93
CA GLU A 28 19.17 -25.21 31.79
C GLU A 28 17.85 -24.66 32.35
N PRO A 29 17.58 -23.34 32.27
CA PRO A 29 16.39 -22.78 32.85
C PRO A 29 15.19 -23.45 32.19
N LEU A 30 14.39 -24.16 32.98
CA LEU A 30 13.07 -24.63 32.59
C LEU A 30 12.30 -23.43 32.00
N GLY A 31 11.99 -23.52 30.71
CA GLY A 31 11.26 -22.50 29.96
C GLY A 31 12.15 -21.44 29.31
N ARG A 32 12.92 -21.79 28.27
CA ARG A 32 13.36 -20.81 27.26
C ARG A 32 12.33 -20.77 26.13
N VAL A 33 11.94 -19.58 25.70
CA VAL A 33 11.00 -19.36 24.60
C VAL A 33 11.74 -18.70 23.45
N ASN A 34 11.66 -19.30 22.27
CA ASN A 34 12.07 -18.65 21.04
C ASN A 34 10.88 -17.87 20.48
N LEU A 35 11.15 -16.62 20.08
CA LEU A 35 10.21 -15.75 19.40
C LEU A 35 10.82 -15.40 18.04
N TYR A 36 10.05 -15.59 16.98
CA TYR A 36 10.50 -15.32 15.62
C TYR A 36 9.68 -14.19 15.02
N LEU A 37 10.34 -13.08 14.69
CA LEU A 37 9.72 -11.93 14.03
C LEU A 37 10.12 -11.90 12.55
N PHE A 38 9.13 -11.98 11.66
CA PHE A 38 9.29 -11.67 10.24
C PHE A 38 8.94 -10.21 10.00
N HIS A 39 9.86 -9.47 9.40
CA HIS A 39 9.72 -8.02 9.26
C HIS A 39 10.29 -7.50 7.93
N ARG A 40 10.01 -6.21 7.68
CA ARG A 40 10.67 -5.42 6.65
C ARG A 40 11.26 -4.15 7.25
N GLU A 41 12.33 -3.64 6.66
CA GLU A 41 12.94 -2.38 7.10
C GLU A 41 12.02 -1.17 6.90
N ASP A 42 11.28 -1.15 5.78
CA ASP A 42 10.39 -0.06 5.37
C ASP A 42 8.99 -0.11 5.98
N CYS A 43 8.79 -0.93 7.01
CA CYS A 43 7.51 -1.17 7.68
C CYS A 43 7.45 -0.46 9.06
N PRO A 44 6.66 0.62 9.23
CA PRO A 44 6.58 1.36 10.49
C PRO A 44 6.12 0.53 11.68
N HIS A 45 5.12 -0.33 11.48
CA HIS A 45 4.60 -1.23 12.52
C HIS A 45 5.65 -2.26 12.95
N CYS A 46 6.49 -2.71 12.03
CA CYS A 46 7.59 -3.62 12.31
C CYS A 46 8.65 -2.93 13.19
N GLN A 47 8.97 -1.66 12.91
CA GLN A 47 9.93 -0.90 13.73
C GLN A 47 9.41 -0.71 15.16
N GLN A 48 8.11 -0.44 15.32
CA GLN A 48 7.49 -0.34 16.64
C GLN A 48 7.55 -1.67 17.40
N GLU A 49 7.24 -2.77 16.73
CA GLU A 49 7.33 -4.10 17.35
C GLU A 49 8.77 -4.48 17.71
N ILE A 50 9.76 -4.17 16.86
CA ILE A 50 11.18 -4.42 17.16
C ILE A 50 11.62 -3.69 18.44
N ILE A 51 11.18 -2.44 18.63
CA ILE A 51 11.48 -1.68 19.86
C ILE A 51 10.84 -2.36 21.08
N PHE A 52 9.57 -2.76 20.95
CA PHE A 52 8.86 -3.47 22.01
C PHE A 52 9.48 -4.83 22.34
N LEU A 53 9.86 -5.63 21.34
CA LEU A 53 10.49 -6.92 21.55
C LEU A 53 11.87 -6.79 22.21
N LYS A 54 12.59 -5.70 21.95
CA LYS A 54 13.85 -5.43 22.63
C LYS A 54 13.63 -5.18 24.14
N THR A 55 12.62 -4.40 24.51
CA THR A 55 12.29 -4.18 25.93
C THR A 55 11.80 -5.47 26.59
N LEU A 56 11.11 -6.33 25.83
CA LEU A 56 10.68 -7.66 26.28
C LEU A 56 11.88 -8.60 26.50
N GLU A 57 12.81 -8.67 25.54
CA GLU A 57 14.02 -9.49 25.65
C GLU A 57 14.89 -9.06 26.85
N GLU A 58 15.02 -7.75 27.09
CA GLU A 58 15.69 -7.21 28.28
C GLU A 58 14.97 -7.59 29.59
N ALA A 59 13.63 -7.59 29.60
CA ALA A 59 12.83 -7.91 30.79
C ALA A 59 12.83 -9.42 31.13
N TYR A 60 12.80 -10.31 30.13
CA TYR A 60 12.77 -11.76 30.35
C TYR A 60 14.19 -12.39 30.39
N GLY A 61 15.21 -11.65 29.93
CA GLY A 61 16.61 -12.07 29.95
C GLY A 61 16.84 -13.37 29.18
N ALA A 62 17.67 -14.26 29.71
CA ALA A 62 18.05 -15.52 29.07
C ALA A 62 16.89 -16.52 28.84
N ARG A 63 15.65 -16.18 29.24
CA ARG A 63 14.45 -17.00 29.04
C ARG A 63 13.70 -16.67 27.75
N LEU A 64 13.96 -15.54 27.11
CA LEU A 64 13.37 -15.17 25.83
C LEU A 64 14.48 -14.91 24.82
N LYS A 65 14.40 -15.54 23.65
CA LYS A 65 15.30 -15.29 22.52
C LYS A 65 14.51 -14.75 21.35
N VAL A 66 14.80 -13.53 20.91
CA VAL A 66 14.13 -12.91 19.76
C VAL A 66 15.00 -13.08 18.52
N SER A 67 14.49 -13.82 17.53
CA SER A 67 15.12 -13.98 16.22
C SER A 67 14.35 -13.15 15.19
N LYS A 68 15.06 -12.30 14.44
CA LYS A 68 14.46 -11.40 13.45
C LYS A 68 14.85 -11.83 12.04
N TYR A 69 13.85 -11.96 11.18
CA TYR A 69 14.01 -12.34 9.77
C TYR A 69 13.50 -11.22 8.87
N GLU A 70 14.42 -10.53 8.21
CA GLU A 70 14.08 -9.52 7.20
C GLU A 70 13.73 -10.24 5.89
N ILE A 71 12.50 -10.05 5.39
CA ILE A 71 11.95 -10.83 4.27
C ILE A 71 12.05 -10.16 2.90
N PHE A 72 12.45 -8.90 2.82
CA PHE A 72 12.53 -8.17 1.55
C PHE A 72 13.88 -8.40 0.86
N SER A 73 14.96 -8.39 1.64
CA SER A 73 16.35 -8.50 1.18
C SER A 73 16.85 -9.95 1.14
N SER A 74 16.20 -10.87 1.86
CA SER A 74 16.59 -12.29 1.92
C SER A 74 15.51 -13.21 1.39
N ARG A 75 15.82 -13.92 0.29
CA ARG A 75 14.95 -14.96 -0.28
C ARG A 75 14.77 -16.14 0.67
N GLU A 76 15.82 -16.52 1.38
CA GLU A 76 15.80 -17.59 2.38
C GLU A 76 14.82 -17.28 3.51
N ASN A 77 14.85 -16.05 4.02
CA ASN A 77 13.91 -15.60 5.06
C ASN A 77 12.48 -15.49 4.53
N LEU A 78 12.29 -15.10 3.26
CA LEU A 78 10.98 -15.08 2.61
C LEU A 78 10.41 -16.49 2.45
N ASP A 79 11.23 -17.48 2.13
CA ASP A 79 10.80 -18.87 2.02
C ASP A 79 10.54 -19.49 3.40
N LEU A 80 11.32 -19.12 4.42
CA LEU A 80 11.04 -19.44 5.82
C LEU A 80 9.71 -18.81 6.26
N PHE A 81 9.44 -17.55 5.88
CA PHE A 81 8.19 -16.86 6.17
C PHE A 81 6.98 -17.59 5.58
N LYS A 82 7.03 -17.94 4.29
CA LYS A 82 5.99 -18.76 3.64
C LYS A 82 5.84 -20.14 4.29
N THR A 83 6.95 -20.72 4.74
CA THR A 83 6.95 -22.02 5.40
C THR A 83 6.31 -21.95 6.78
N ALA A 84 6.59 -20.90 7.55
CA ALA A 84 5.86 -20.64 8.79
C ALA A 84 4.35 -20.56 8.51
N GLY A 85 3.92 -19.82 7.48
CA GLY A 85 2.50 -19.80 7.09
C GLY A 85 1.90 -21.19 6.84
N ARG A 86 2.61 -22.04 6.09
CA ARG A 86 2.19 -23.44 5.85
C ARG A 86 2.17 -24.30 7.12
N LEU A 87 3.19 -24.17 7.96
CA LEU A 87 3.37 -24.98 9.17
C LEU A 87 2.29 -24.72 10.21
N TYR A 88 1.88 -23.45 10.34
CA TYR A 88 0.83 -23.03 11.27
C TYR A 88 -0.56 -23.00 10.62
N ASN A 89 -0.67 -23.33 9.32
CA ASN A 89 -1.90 -23.22 8.54
C ASN A 89 -2.53 -21.82 8.62
N VAL A 90 -1.68 -20.79 8.55
CA VAL A 90 -2.03 -19.37 8.59
C VAL A 90 -1.54 -18.72 7.30
N ASP A 91 -2.37 -17.92 6.65
CA ASP A 91 -1.92 -17.14 5.50
C ASP A 91 -1.13 -15.92 5.99
N VAL A 92 0.12 -15.86 5.56
CA VAL A 92 1.07 -14.83 5.95
C VAL A 92 1.34 -13.95 4.73
N SER A 93 0.56 -12.88 4.60
CA SER A 93 0.58 -11.99 3.42
C SER A 93 1.20 -10.60 3.69
N GLY A 94 1.46 -10.26 4.95
CA GLY A 94 2.02 -8.97 5.37
C GLY A 94 2.88 -9.10 6.62
N VAL A 95 3.65 -8.06 6.92
CA VAL A 95 4.52 -7.96 8.10
C VAL A 95 4.07 -6.80 9.00
N PRO A 96 4.36 -6.82 10.31
CA PRO A 96 5.13 -7.85 11.03
C PRO A 96 4.32 -9.13 11.29
N VAL A 97 5.01 -10.28 11.35
CA VAL A 97 4.44 -11.55 11.83
C VAL A 97 5.34 -12.12 12.91
N THR A 98 4.76 -12.39 14.05
CA THR A 98 5.47 -12.91 15.22
C THR A 98 4.97 -14.29 15.56
N VAL A 99 5.89 -15.24 15.62
CA VAL A 99 5.64 -16.66 15.93
C VAL A 99 6.20 -16.97 17.31
N ILE A 100 5.36 -17.51 18.20
CA ILE A 100 5.70 -17.87 19.58
C ILE A 100 5.06 -19.23 19.88
N GLY A 101 5.87 -20.29 19.88
CA GLY A 101 5.38 -21.64 20.07
C GLY A 101 4.39 -22.06 18.99
N ASP A 102 3.15 -22.34 19.41
CA ASP A 102 2.00 -22.69 18.56
C ASP A 102 1.18 -21.48 18.07
N GLN A 103 1.54 -20.25 18.46
CA GLN A 103 0.79 -19.05 18.12
C GLN A 103 1.49 -18.21 17.05
N VAL A 104 0.68 -17.69 16.12
CA VAL A 104 1.09 -16.72 15.10
C VAL A 104 0.29 -15.44 15.29
N ILE A 105 0.98 -14.32 15.44
CA ILE A 105 0.42 -12.99 15.64
C ILE A 105 0.77 -12.15 14.42
N ILE A 106 -0.24 -11.56 13.76
CA ILE A 106 -0.07 -10.77 12.53
C ILE A 106 -0.36 -9.30 12.81
N GLY A 107 0.57 -8.43 12.45
CA GLY A 107 0.49 -6.99 12.60
C GLY A 107 0.81 -6.51 14.03
N TYR A 108 1.13 -5.22 14.16
CA TYR A 108 1.43 -4.61 15.46
C TYR A 108 0.66 -3.30 15.66
N GLY A 109 -0.32 -3.32 16.56
CA GLY A 109 -1.18 -2.17 16.89
C GLY A 109 -0.71 -1.34 18.09
N GLY A 110 0.42 -1.67 18.70
CA GLY A 110 0.98 -1.00 19.88
C GLY A 110 1.06 -1.87 21.14
N ASP A 111 1.79 -1.37 22.15
CA ASP A 111 2.19 -2.11 23.35
C ASP A 111 1.00 -2.59 24.20
N LEU A 112 -0.07 -1.79 24.28
CA LEU A 112 -1.27 -2.11 25.06
C LEU A 112 -2.23 -3.09 24.36
N SER A 113 -2.11 -3.25 23.03
CA SER A 113 -2.96 -4.11 22.21
C SER A 113 -2.20 -5.39 21.83
N THR A 114 -1.54 -5.40 20.67
CA THR A 114 -0.76 -6.54 20.19
C THR A 114 0.42 -6.84 21.12
N GLY A 115 1.10 -5.83 21.66
CA GLY A 115 2.21 -6.06 22.61
C GLY A 115 1.77 -6.85 23.85
N SER A 116 0.57 -6.58 24.38
CA SER A 116 -0.03 -7.34 25.48
C SER A 116 -0.33 -8.79 25.09
N GLN A 117 -0.74 -9.04 23.85
CA GLN A 117 -0.95 -10.40 23.33
C GLN A 117 0.37 -11.17 23.21
N ILE A 118 1.41 -10.53 22.64
CA ILE A 118 2.76 -11.08 22.53
C ILE A 118 3.30 -11.44 23.91
N LYS A 119 3.20 -10.52 24.88
CA LYS A 119 3.64 -10.75 26.26
C LYS A 119 2.90 -11.93 26.90
N LYS A 120 1.57 -12.00 26.75
CA LYS A 120 0.77 -13.12 27.26
C LYS A 120 1.16 -14.45 26.63
N ALA A 121 1.47 -14.47 25.33
CA ALA A 121 1.92 -15.67 24.64
C ALA A 121 3.28 -16.15 25.17
N VAL A 122 4.22 -15.22 25.41
CA VAL A 122 5.52 -15.51 26.05
C VAL A 122 5.30 -16.03 27.48
N ASP A 123 4.51 -15.35 28.31
CA ASP A 123 4.24 -15.77 29.70
C ASP A 123 3.61 -17.17 29.76
N ARG A 124 2.68 -17.48 28.87
CA ARG A 124 2.10 -18.82 28.73
C ARG A 124 3.17 -19.85 28.37
N CYS A 125 4.03 -19.54 27.39
CA CYS A 125 5.09 -20.46 26.96
C CYS A 125 6.21 -20.64 28.00
N LEU A 126 6.39 -19.69 28.92
CA LEU A 126 7.30 -19.81 30.04
C LEU A 126 6.72 -20.63 31.21
N SER A 127 5.39 -20.67 31.33
CA SER A 127 4.70 -21.31 32.47
C SER A 127 4.13 -22.69 32.18
N ALA A 128 3.99 -23.07 30.90
CA ALA A 128 3.44 -24.33 30.46
C ALA A 128 4.20 -24.90 29.26
N TYR A 129 3.89 -26.16 28.90
CA TYR A 129 4.41 -26.78 27.69
C TYR A 129 4.00 -25.95 26.46
N CYS A 130 4.99 -25.58 25.63
CA CYS A 130 4.82 -24.74 24.46
C CYS A 130 5.65 -25.32 23.30
N PRO A 131 5.01 -25.96 22.31
CA PRO A 131 5.70 -26.59 21.20
C PRO A 131 6.24 -25.53 20.23
N ASP A 132 7.52 -25.63 19.87
CA ASP A 132 8.19 -24.69 18.96
C ASP A 132 8.33 -25.31 17.55
N LEU A 133 7.21 -25.32 16.81
CA LEU A 133 7.15 -25.95 15.50
C LEU A 133 8.15 -25.34 14.51
N LEU A 134 8.33 -24.01 14.54
CA LEU A 134 9.27 -23.33 13.65
C LEU A 134 10.73 -23.58 14.06
N GLY A 135 11.02 -23.63 15.37
CA GLY A 135 12.32 -24.03 15.89
C GLY A 135 12.70 -25.45 15.50
N ASP A 136 11.76 -26.40 15.59
CA ASP A 136 11.95 -27.79 15.19
C ASP A 136 12.23 -27.90 13.68
N TYR A 137 11.50 -27.13 12.85
CA TYR A 137 11.75 -27.05 11.42
C TYR A 137 13.16 -26.52 11.10
N LEU A 138 13.58 -25.43 11.76
CA LEU A 138 14.92 -24.84 11.58
C LEU A 138 16.03 -25.81 12.02
N ALA A 139 15.81 -26.56 13.10
CA ALA A 139 16.74 -27.59 13.54
C ALA A 139 16.86 -28.72 12.50
N SER A 140 15.74 -29.13 11.88
CA SER A 140 15.73 -30.20 10.87
C SER A 140 16.49 -29.85 9.58
N GLN A 141 16.59 -28.56 9.22
CA GLN A 141 17.30 -28.12 8.00
C GLN A 141 18.84 -28.11 8.13
N THR A 142 19.37 -28.16 9.35
CA THR A 142 20.84 -28.17 9.57
C THR A 142 21.48 -29.54 9.34
N VAL A 143 20.69 -30.57 9.03
CA VAL A 143 21.14 -31.90 8.63
C VAL A 143 20.69 -32.14 7.18
N GLN A 144 21.46 -31.66 6.20
CA GLN A 144 21.20 -31.98 4.79
C GLN A 144 21.63 -33.42 4.44
N PRO A 145 20.92 -34.07 3.50
CA PRO A 145 21.25 -33.88 2.08
C PRO A 145 20.08 -33.38 1.20
N GLU A 146 20.51 -32.79 0.08
CA GLU A 146 19.82 -32.12 -1.04
C GLU A 146 18.71 -32.90 -1.81
N PRO A 147 18.01 -32.28 -2.80
CA PRO A 147 16.56 -32.23 -2.87
C PRO A 147 15.94 -33.29 -3.80
N GLN A 148 14.77 -33.80 -3.41
CA GLN A 148 13.87 -34.49 -4.32
C GLN A 148 12.64 -33.63 -4.59
N SER A 149 12.45 -33.35 -5.88
CA SER A 149 11.23 -32.83 -6.49
C SER A 149 10.01 -33.57 -5.97
N ALA A 150 9.24 -32.92 -5.09
CA ALA A 150 7.92 -33.36 -4.70
C ALA A 150 6.90 -32.50 -5.45
N LYS A 151 6.09 -33.18 -6.26
CA LYS A 151 4.91 -32.64 -6.95
C LYS A 151 4.04 -31.83 -5.99
N GLU A 152 3.54 -30.70 -6.48
CA GLU A 152 2.46 -29.93 -5.85
C GLU A 152 1.28 -30.87 -5.51
N PRO A 153 0.86 -30.95 -4.24
CA PRO A 153 -0.48 -31.41 -3.90
C PRO A 153 -1.47 -30.29 -4.24
N ASP A 154 -2.57 -30.67 -4.87
CA ASP A 154 -3.72 -29.82 -5.19
C ASP A 154 -4.06 -28.88 -4.03
N GLN A 155 -4.02 -27.57 -4.29
CA GLN A 155 -4.42 -26.56 -3.32
C GLN A 155 -5.93 -26.65 -3.06
N PRO A 156 -6.39 -26.78 -1.79
CA PRO A 156 -7.74 -26.39 -1.46
C PRO A 156 -7.85 -24.86 -1.55
N ALA A 157 -9.00 -24.40 -2.05
CA ALA A 157 -9.36 -23.01 -2.29
C ALA A 157 -9.02 -22.03 -1.14
N PRO A 158 -8.75 -20.74 -1.44
CA PRO A 158 -8.36 -19.74 -0.44
C PRO A 158 -9.43 -19.56 0.63
N SER A 159 -9.02 -19.66 1.90
CA SER A 159 -9.89 -19.51 3.07
C SER A 159 -9.96 -18.05 3.57
N TRP A 160 -11.13 -17.71 4.12
CA TRP A 160 -11.76 -16.40 4.29
C TRP A 160 -11.16 -15.39 5.29
N ASN A 161 -9.86 -15.41 5.60
CA ASN A 161 -9.35 -14.63 6.75
C ASN A 161 -8.47 -13.41 6.46
N ASN A 162 -8.08 -13.12 5.21
CA ASN A 162 -7.05 -12.11 4.92
C ASN A 162 -7.58 -10.82 4.30
N LEU A 163 -8.45 -10.15 5.05
CA LEU A 163 -8.79 -8.74 4.84
C LEU A 163 -8.55 -8.02 6.18
N PRO A 164 -7.91 -6.83 6.19
CA PRO A 164 -7.79 -6.04 7.42
C PRO A 164 -9.20 -5.86 8.00
N GLU A 165 -9.39 -6.22 9.27
CA GLU A 165 -10.73 -6.18 9.87
C GLU A 165 -11.28 -4.75 9.88
N TYR A 166 -10.41 -3.72 9.79
CA TYR A 166 -10.76 -2.30 9.85
C TYR A 166 -10.09 -1.50 8.72
N LEU A 167 -10.86 -0.61 8.08
CA LEU A 167 -10.37 0.43 7.15
C LEU A 167 -10.46 1.80 7.85
N ASN A 168 -9.37 2.57 7.84
CA ASN A 168 -9.34 3.90 8.41
C ASN A 168 -9.84 4.94 7.39
N LEU A 169 -11.00 5.52 7.65
CA LEU A 169 -11.59 6.56 6.81
C LEU A 169 -11.30 7.96 7.40
N PRO A 170 -10.85 8.93 6.57
CA PRO A 170 -10.37 10.24 7.04
C PRO A 170 -11.43 11.11 7.74
N LEU A 171 -12.73 10.79 7.62
CA LEU A 171 -13.81 11.45 8.35
C LEU A 171 -14.61 10.54 9.31
N LEU A 172 -14.54 9.22 9.14
CA LEU A 172 -15.43 8.26 9.83
C LEU A 172 -14.70 7.37 10.84
N GLY A 173 -13.36 7.43 10.91
CA GLY A 173 -12.56 6.62 11.83
C GLY A 173 -12.39 5.17 11.36
N GLN A 174 -12.16 4.24 12.31
CA GLN A 174 -11.93 2.82 12.01
C GLN A 174 -13.25 2.13 11.70
N VAL A 175 -13.47 1.68 10.46
CA VAL A 175 -14.70 0.99 10.04
C VAL A 175 -14.41 -0.47 9.74
N LYS A 176 -15.15 -1.39 10.37
CA LYS A 176 -14.96 -2.82 10.14
C LYS A 176 -15.30 -3.19 8.69
N ILE A 177 -14.33 -3.70 7.92
CA ILE A 177 -14.53 -4.11 6.52
C ILE A 177 -15.51 -5.30 6.45
N ARG A 178 -15.48 -6.18 7.46
CA ARG A 178 -16.40 -7.33 7.57
C ARG A 178 -17.84 -6.95 7.97
N ALA A 179 -18.06 -5.73 8.48
CA ALA A 179 -19.40 -5.27 8.87
C ALA A 179 -20.12 -4.53 7.73
N LEU A 180 -19.41 -4.13 6.66
CA LEU A 180 -20.02 -3.54 5.48
C LEU A 180 -20.44 -4.62 4.50
N SER A 181 -21.67 -4.49 4.00
CA SER A 181 -22.11 -5.28 2.85
C SER A 181 -21.28 -4.92 1.61
N LEU A 182 -21.05 -5.88 0.72
CA LEU A 182 -20.32 -5.65 -0.54
C LEU A 182 -20.85 -4.42 -1.34
N PRO A 183 -22.17 -4.16 -1.42
CA PRO A 183 -22.68 -2.92 -2.01
C PRO A 183 -22.23 -1.66 -1.28
N ALA A 184 -22.27 -1.63 0.05
CA ALA A 184 -21.83 -0.48 0.84
C ALA A 184 -20.33 -0.22 0.67
N LEU A 185 -19.53 -1.29 0.64
CA LEU A 185 -18.09 -1.20 0.37
C LEU A 185 -17.80 -0.64 -1.03
N THR A 186 -18.56 -1.11 -2.04
CA THR A 186 -18.44 -0.65 -3.43
C THR A 186 -18.72 0.85 -3.55
N ILE A 187 -19.78 1.32 -2.89
CA ILE A 187 -20.14 2.75 -2.85
C ILE A 187 -19.05 3.55 -2.15
N ALA A 188 -18.62 3.11 -0.97
CA ALA A 188 -17.65 3.85 -0.17
C ALA A 188 -16.31 3.99 -0.89
N ILE A 189 -15.73 2.89 -1.36
CA ILE A 189 -14.42 2.93 -2.03
C ILE A 189 -14.52 3.64 -3.38
N GLY A 190 -15.56 3.39 -4.18
CA GLY A 190 -15.76 4.06 -5.46
C GLY A 190 -15.87 5.58 -5.32
N LEU A 191 -16.66 6.07 -4.35
CA LEU A 191 -16.76 7.51 -4.09
C LEU A 191 -15.44 8.11 -3.59
N MET A 192 -14.72 7.40 -2.71
CA MET A 192 -13.42 7.87 -2.22
C MET A 192 -12.38 7.98 -3.33
N ASP A 193 -12.41 7.05 -4.29
CA ASP A 193 -11.55 7.07 -5.46
C ASP A 193 -11.91 8.20 -6.44
N GLY A 194 -13.20 8.52 -6.59
CA GLY A 194 -13.66 9.63 -7.45
C GLY A 194 -13.07 10.98 -7.02
N PHE A 195 -13.03 11.27 -5.71
CA PHE A 195 -12.43 12.48 -5.13
C PHE A 195 -10.88 12.50 -5.17
N ASN A 196 -10.28 12.01 -6.25
CA ASN A 196 -8.84 12.01 -6.48
C ASN A 196 -8.35 13.40 -6.94
N PRO A 197 -7.33 13.99 -6.27
CA PRO A 197 -6.81 15.30 -6.65
C PRO A 197 -6.24 15.32 -8.08
N CYS A 198 -5.80 14.20 -8.65
CA CYS A 198 -5.33 14.10 -10.03
C CYS A 198 -6.48 14.30 -11.04
N ALA A 199 -7.64 13.69 -10.79
CA ALA A 199 -8.82 13.74 -11.67
C ALA A 199 -9.44 15.16 -11.71
N MET A 200 -9.56 15.79 -10.54
CA MET A 200 -10.19 17.11 -10.41
C MET A 200 -9.52 18.21 -11.27
N TRP A 201 -8.18 18.21 -11.37
CA TRP A 201 -7.46 19.19 -12.19
C TRP A 201 -7.65 18.94 -13.69
N VAL A 202 -7.68 17.68 -14.11
CA VAL A 202 -7.93 17.32 -15.50
C VAL A 202 -9.35 17.69 -15.91
N LEU A 203 -10.33 17.44 -15.05
CA LEU A 203 -11.71 17.79 -15.29
C LEU A 203 -11.87 19.31 -15.48
N MET A 204 -11.22 20.13 -14.65
CA MET A 204 -11.23 21.59 -14.84
C MET A 204 -10.61 22.00 -16.18
N PHE A 205 -9.50 21.36 -16.59
CA PHE A 205 -8.89 21.60 -17.89
C PHE A 205 -9.84 21.24 -19.04
N LEU A 206 -10.50 20.08 -18.96
CA LEU A 206 -11.48 19.64 -19.95
C LEU A 206 -12.65 20.63 -20.04
N ILE A 207 -13.23 21.03 -18.91
CA ILE A 207 -14.32 22.01 -18.85
C ILE A 207 -13.88 23.34 -19.49
N SER A 208 -12.66 23.80 -19.24
CA SER A 208 -12.14 25.03 -19.85
C SER A 208 -12.06 24.96 -21.39
N LEU A 209 -11.68 23.79 -21.93
CA LEU A 209 -11.67 23.53 -23.37
C LEU A 209 -13.08 23.48 -23.95
N LEU A 210 -14.00 22.83 -23.23
CA LEU A 210 -15.37 22.62 -23.70
C LEU A 210 -16.20 23.92 -23.68
N LEU A 211 -16.04 24.78 -22.67
CA LEU A 211 -16.75 26.06 -22.54
C LEU A 211 -16.45 27.06 -23.66
N GLY A 212 -15.32 26.90 -24.36
CA GLY A 212 -14.96 27.72 -25.53
C GLY A 212 -15.73 27.38 -26.81
N MET A 213 -16.56 26.32 -26.81
CA MET A 213 -17.26 25.85 -28.00
C MET A 213 -18.67 26.42 -28.14
N LYS A 214 -18.99 26.94 -29.34
CA LYS A 214 -20.32 27.50 -29.65
C LYS A 214 -21.42 26.44 -29.79
N ASN A 215 -21.09 25.20 -30.18
CA ASN A 215 -22.07 24.16 -30.46
C ASN A 215 -22.34 23.28 -29.23
N ARG A 216 -23.52 23.44 -28.62
CA ARG A 216 -23.92 22.68 -27.43
C ARG A 216 -23.98 21.17 -27.66
N ARG A 217 -24.49 20.69 -28.80
CA ARG A 217 -24.56 19.24 -29.08
C ARG A 217 -23.17 18.62 -29.14
N ARG A 218 -22.22 19.31 -29.78
CA ARG A 218 -20.82 18.88 -29.86
C ARG A 218 -20.16 18.88 -28.47
N MET A 219 -20.49 19.85 -27.62
CA MET A 219 -19.98 19.94 -26.26
C MET A 219 -20.44 18.76 -25.38
N TRP A 220 -21.74 18.44 -25.40
CA TRP A 220 -22.28 17.27 -24.70
C TRP A 220 -21.72 15.95 -25.24
N LEU A 221 -21.56 15.83 -26.56
CA LEU A 221 -21.01 14.64 -27.18
C LEU A 221 -19.53 14.41 -26.81
N LEU A 222 -18.70 15.45 -26.84
CA LEU A 222 -17.28 15.32 -26.49
C LEU A 222 -17.08 15.08 -24.99
N GLY A 223 -17.78 15.82 -24.12
CA GLY A 223 -17.69 15.59 -22.67
C GLY A 223 -18.28 14.24 -22.23
N GLY A 224 -19.41 13.83 -22.80
CA GLY A 224 -19.99 12.51 -22.56
C GLY A 224 -19.08 11.38 -23.07
N THR A 225 -18.42 11.58 -24.22
CA THR A 225 -17.43 10.61 -24.72
C THR A 225 -16.24 10.52 -23.77
N PHE A 226 -15.74 11.64 -23.24
CA PHE A 226 -14.66 11.62 -22.25
C PHE A 226 -15.03 10.77 -21.04
N ILE A 227 -16.17 11.05 -20.39
CA ILE A 227 -16.61 10.31 -19.19
C ILE A 227 -16.81 8.83 -19.50
N LEU A 228 -17.47 8.51 -20.62
CA LEU A 228 -17.73 7.12 -21.03
C LEU A 228 -16.42 6.36 -21.28
N VAL A 229 -15.48 6.97 -22.01
CA VAL A 229 -14.19 6.35 -22.32
C VAL A 229 -13.35 6.22 -21.07
N SER A 230 -13.34 7.22 -20.19
CA SER A 230 -12.67 7.14 -18.90
C SER A 230 -13.18 5.98 -18.06
N GLY A 231 -14.51 5.88 -17.86
CA GLY A 231 -15.11 4.76 -17.15
C GLY A 231 -14.82 3.40 -17.80
N LEU A 232 -14.84 3.32 -19.13
CA LEU A 232 -14.50 2.08 -19.84
C LEU A 232 -13.03 1.69 -19.66
N VAL A 233 -12.10 2.64 -19.81
CA VAL A 233 -10.67 2.41 -19.62
C VAL A 233 -10.39 1.98 -18.18
N TYR A 234 -11.00 2.65 -17.21
CA TYR A 234 -10.88 2.30 -15.79
C TYR A 234 -11.44 0.89 -15.50
N PHE A 235 -12.63 0.58 -16.02
CA PHE A 235 -13.21 -0.76 -15.94
C PHE A 235 -12.26 -1.79 -16.54
N LEU A 236 -11.70 -1.55 -17.73
CA LEU A 236 -10.76 -2.45 -18.36
C LEU A 236 -9.51 -2.68 -17.51
N PHE A 237 -8.97 -1.63 -16.86
CA PHE A 237 -7.84 -1.78 -15.95
C PHE A 237 -8.18 -2.67 -14.73
N MET A 238 -9.34 -2.48 -14.11
CA MET A 238 -9.79 -3.32 -12.99
C MET A 238 -10.13 -4.75 -13.43
N ALA A 239 -10.82 -4.90 -14.57
CA ALA A 239 -11.30 -6.15 -15.12
C ALA A 239 -10.17 -7.02 -15.67
N ALA A 240 -9.11 -6.40 -16.18
CA ALA A 240 -7.95 -7.10 -16.70
C ALA A 240 -7.12 -7.79 -15.60
N TRP A 241 -7.62 -7.84 -14.33
CA TRP A 241 -7.04 -8.45 -13.13
C TRP A 241 -5.57 -8.72 -13.33
N LEU A 242 -4.83 -7.62 -13.38
CA LEU A 242 -3.62 -7.65 -14.17
C LEU A 242 -2.66 -8.60 -13.46
N ASN A 243 -2.08 -9.53 -14.22
CA ASN A 243 -0.92 -10.33 -13.84
C ASN A 243 0.31 -9.42 -13.48
N LEU A 244 0.10 -8.26 -12.82
CA LEU A 244 0.86 -7.00 -12.76
C LEU A 244 1.14 -6.53 -11.33
N LEU A 245 0.91 -7.36 -10.32
CA LEU A 245 1.78 -7.22 -9.14
C LEU A 245 3.26 -7.48 -9.55
N ILE A 246 3.48 -8.12 -10.70
CA ILE A 246 4.78 -8.36 -11.36
C ILE A 246 5.45 -7.06 -11.89
N PHE A 247 4.79 -5.89 -11.79
CA PHE A 247 5.30 -4.58 -12.24
C PHE A 247 5.54 -3.57 -11.10
N LEU A 248 5.58 -4.03 -9.84
CA LEU A 248 5.85 -3.19 -8.66
C LEU A 248 7.17 -2.39 -8.78
N GLY A 249 8.16 -2.90 -9.54
CA GLY A 249 9.38 -2.15 -9.85
C GLY A 249 9.20 -1.01 -10.86
N PHE A 250 8.35 -1.19 -11.88
CA PHE A 250 8.08 -0.16 -12.90
C PHE A 250 7.21 0.96 -12.35
N LEU A 251 6.27 0.64 -11.45
CA LEU A 251 5.43 1.64 -10.80
C LEU A 251 6.25 2.71 -10.08
N THR A 252 7.37 2.36 -9.46
CA THR A 252 8.30 3.33 -8.85
C THR A 252 8.90 4.29 -9.88
N ILE A 253 9.31 3.78 -11.04
CA ILE A 253 9.89 4.60 -12.12
C ILE A 253 8.83 5.55 -12.68
N VAL A 254 7.64 5.04 -13.00
CA VAL A 254 6.55 5.87 -13.54
C VAL A 254 6.12 6.93 -12.53
N ARG A 255 6.01 6.55 -11.26
CA ARG A 255 5.72 7.45 -10.15
C ARG A 255 6.76 8.58 -10.05
N LEU A 256 8.05 8.26 -10.14
CA LEU A 256 9.12 9.25 -10.14
C LEU A 256 9.05 10.17 -11.37
N VAL A 257 8.73 9.63 -12.54
CA VAL A 257 8.55 10.41 -13.77
C VAL A 257 7.37 11.38 -13.63
N ILE A 258 6.20 10.91 -13.19
CA ILE A 258 5.01 11.75 -12.99
C ILE A 258 5.24 12.79 -11.90
N GLY A 259 5.84 12.39 -10.77
CA GLY A 259 6.25 13.31 -9.72
C GLY A 259 7.21 14.38 -10.25
N GLY A 260 8.18 14.00 -11.08
CA GLY A 260 9.10 14.93 -11.73
C GLY A 260 8.39 15.91 -12.66
N VAL A 261 7.48 15.42 -13.50
CA VAL A 261 6.63 16.27 -14.38
C VAL A 261 5.78 17.23 -13.54
N ALA A 262 5.19 16.77 -12.44
CA ALA A 262 4.43 17.60 -11.51
C ALA A 262 5.31 18.68 -10.86
N LEU A 263 6.52 18.35 -10.41
CA LEU A 263 7.46 19.33 -9.87
C LEU A 263 7.87 20.38 -10.91
N VAL A 264 8.17 19.95 -12.15
CA VAL A 264 8.52 20.87 -13.24
C VAL A 264 7.35 21.78 -13.59
N THR A 265 6.14 21.22 -13.73
CA THR A 265 4.94 21.97 -14.12
C THR A 265 4.47 22.90 -13.01
N GLY A 266 4.46 22.44 -11.76
CA GLY A 266 4.13 23.24 -10.59
C GLY A 266 5.15 24.35 -10.36
N GLY A 267 6.45 24.04 -10.48
CA GLY A 267 7.54 25.03 -10.42
C GLY A 267 7.46 26.08 -11.54
N TYR A 268 7.12 25.66 -12.76
CA TYR A 268 6.87 26.57 -13.88
C TYR A 268 5.70 27.51 -13.58
N ASN A 269 4.56 27.00 -13.09
CA ASN A 269 3.40 27.81 -12.72
C ASN A 269 3.72 28.81 -11.60
N LEU A 270 4.49 28.41 -10.60
CA LEU A 270 4.90 29.29 -9.49
C LEU A 270 5.88 30.37 -9.97
N ARG A 271 6.81 30.01 -10.86
CA ARG A 271 7.72 30.95 -11.53
C ARG A 271 6.95 31.95 -12.40
N GLU A 272 5.94 31.48 -13.14
CA GLU A 272 5.09 32.33 -13.97
C GLU A 272 4.34 33.37 -13.12
N TYR A 273 3.82 32.98 -11.95
CA TYR A 273 3.22 33.90 -10.99
C TYR A 273 4.20 34.97 -10.48
N TRP A 274 5.42 34.57 -10.13
CA TRP A 274 6.41 35.48 -9.53
C TRP A 274 7.00 36.47 -10.55
N ILE A 275 7.18 36.04 -11.80
CA ILE A 275 7.76 36.86 -12.87
C ILE A 275 6.75 37.89 -13.41
N HIS A 276 5.46 37.54 -13.51
CA HIS A 276 4.44 38.46 -14.02
C HIS A 276 3.88 39.35 -12.90
N ARG A 277 4.51 40.50 -12.61
CA ARG A 277 3.96 41.56 -11.74
C ARG A 277 2.87 42.40 -12.44
N PRO A 278 1.88 42.97 -11.72
CA PRO A 278 0.84 43.79 -12.35
C PRO A 278 1.48 45.04 -12.96
N GLY A 279 1.47 45.12 -14.30
CA GLY A 279 2.01 46.27 -15.05
C GLY A 279 3.03 45.95 -16.14
N CYS A 280 3.63 44.75 -16.18
CA CYS A 280 4.55 44.39 -17.27
C CYS A 280 3.83 43.63 -18.40
N LYS A 281 3.61 44.34 -19.51
CA LYS A 281 3.20 43.76 -20.81
C LYS A 281 4.35 42.96 -21.44
N VAL A 282 4.69 41.81 -20.89
CA VAL A 282 5.49 40.78 -21.57
C VAL A 282 5.03 39.49 -20.90
N VAL A 283 4.18 38.65 -21.50
CA VAL A 283 4.54 37.75 -22.58
C VAL A 283 3.36 37.58 -23.57
N LYS A 284 3.46 38.23 -24.74
CA LYS A 284 2.93 37.66 -25.99
C LYS A 284 3.99 36.65 -26.45
N SER A 285 3.99 35.42 -25.95
CA SER A 285 4.79 34.40 -26.61
C SER A 285 4.03 33.96 -27.84
N GLU A 286 4.53 34.35 -29.01
CA GLU A 286 4.04 33.83 -30.29
C GLU A 286 3.97 32.30 -30.30
N SER A 287 4.81 31.62 -29.51
CA SER A 287 4.78 30.17 -29.31
C SER A 287 3.54 29.66 -28.55
N ARG A 288 3.14 30.26 -27.42
CA ARG A 288 1.92 29.84 -26.68
C ARG A 288 0.67 30.16 -27.50
N ARG A 289 0.69 31.28 -28.22
CA ARG A 289 -0.38 31.67 -29.16
C ARG A 289 -0.45 30.73 -30.36
N ARG A 290 0.69 30.32 -30.95
CA ARG A 290 0.74 29.30 -32.02
C ARG A 290 0.31 27.92 -31.55
N ILE A 291 0.73 27.47 -30.37
CA ILE A 291 0.31 26.18 -29.81
C ILE A 291 -1.20 26.21 -29.51
N PHE A 292 -1.69 27.29 -28.90
CA PHE A 292 -3.12 27.46 -28.64
C PHE A 292 -3.92 27.63 -29.93
N GLU A 293 -3.42 28.32 -30.95
CA GLU A 293 -4.05 28.42 -32.27
C GLU A 293 -3.95 27.13 -33.08
N GLN A 294 -2.90 26.32 -32.92
CA GLN A 294 -2.80 24.99 -33.51
C GLN A 294 -3.75 24.01 -32.82
N LEU A 295 -3.79 23.99 -31.49
CA LEU A 295 -4.78 23.23 -30.71
C LEU A 295 -6.20 23.67 -31.07
N LYS A 296 -6.44 24.98 -31.19
CA LYS A 296 -7.72 25.57 -31.60
C LYS A 296 -8.03 25.28 -33.06
N ALA A 297 -7.07 25.24 -33.97
CA ALA A 297 -7.27 24.85 -35.36
C ALA A 297 -7.51 23.33 -35.51
N ILE A 298 -6.92 22.51 -34.64
CA ILE A 298 -7.19 21.07 -34.56
C ILE A 298 -8.60 20.82 -33.99
N THR A 299 -9.02 21.58 -32.97
CA THR A 299 -10.39 21.48 -32.40
C THR A 299 -11.46 22.19 -33.23
N GLN A 300 -11.11 23.24 -33.99
CA GLN A 300 -12.01 23.98 -34.88
C GLN A 300 -12.00 23.46 -36.32
N LYS A 301 -11.14 22.50 -36.67
CA LYS A 301 -11.30 21.73 -37.91
C LYS A 301 -12.63 20.93 -37.85
N PRO A 302 -13.34 20.80 -38.99
CA PRO A 302 -14.75 20.43 -39.03
C PRO A 302 -15.04 18.96 -38.70
N SER A 303 -14.03 18.08 -38.72
CA SER A 303 -14.27 16.66 -38.48
C SER A 303 -14.42 16.37 -36.99
N LEU A 304 -15.68 16.14 -36.58
CA LEU A 304 -16.06 15.58 -35.28
C LEU A 304 -15.17 14.38 -34.88
N PHE A 305 -14.76 13.56 -35.85
CA PHE A 305 -13.91 12.38 -35.67
C PHE A 305 -12.51 12.68 -35.11
N MET A 306 -11.81 13.72 -35.59
CA MET A 306 -10.49 14.08 -35.01
C MET A 306 -10.63 14.58 -33.58
N ALA A 307 -11.69 15.33 -33.28
CA ALA A 307 -11.96 15.79 -31.92
C ALA A 307 -12.32 14.63 -30.99
N LEU A 308 -13.12 13.66 -31.45
CA LEU A 308 -13.40 12.43 -30.72
C LEU A 308 -12.13 11.62 -30.46
N GLY A 309 -11.28 11.42 -31.47
CA GLY A 309 -10.00 10.73 -31.32
C GLY A 309 -9.08 11.41 -30.30
N GLY A 310 -9.01 12.74 -30.33
CA GLY A 310 -8.25 13.52 -29.34
C GLY A 310 -8.78 13.38 -27.92
N ILE A 311 -10.10 13.38 -27.74
CA ILE A 311 -10.74 13.16 -26.43
C ILE A 311 -10.53 11.74 -25.92
N ILE A 312 -10.62 10.72 -26.79
CA ILE A 312 -10.36 9.32 -26.42
C ILE A 312 -8.92 9.16 -25.95
N LEU A 313 -7.95 9.69 -26.71
CA LEU A 313 -6.54 9.63 -26.34
C LEU A 313 -6.27 10.37 -25.03
N LEU A 314 -6.88 11.54 -24.84
CA LEU A 314 -6.79 12.30 -23.60
C LEU A 314 -7.36 11.51 -22.42
N ALA A 315 -8.55 10.93 -22.56
CA ALA A 315 -9.18 10.11 -21.52
C ALA A 315 -8.30 8.93 -21.12
N PHE A 316 -7.73 8.22 -22.09
CA PHE A 316 -6.79 7.12 -21.82
C PHE A 316 -5.55 7.58 -21.05
N ALA A 317 -4.90 8.67 -21.50
CA ALA A 317 -3.69 9.19 -20.86
C ALA A 317 -3.97 9.66 -19.41
N VAL A 318 -5.13 10.27 -19.19
CA VAL A 318 -5.58 10.73 -17.88
C VAL A 318 -5.84 9.57 -16.94
N ASN A 319 -6.60 8.56 -17.38
CA ASN A 319 -6.90 7.39 -16.53
C ASN A 319 -5.65 6.59 -16.17
N LEU A 320 -4.62 6.59 -17.03
CA LEU A 320 -3.33 6.00 -16.71
C LEU A 320 -2.64 6.74 -15.54
N VAL A 321 -2.74 8.07 -15.48
CA VAL A 321 -2.20 8.87 -14.38
C VAL A 321 -3.05 8.72 -13.13
N GLU A 322 -4.38 8.74 -13.25
CA GLU A 322 -5.33 8.55 -12.14
C GLU A 322 -5.12 7.21 -11.45
N LEU A 323 -5.01 6.13 -12.23
CA LEU A 323 -4.73 4.79 -11.72
C LEU A 323 -3.51 4.79 -10.81
N LEU A 324 -2.46 5.54 -11.14
CA LEU A 324 -1.23 5.60 -10.34
C LEU A 324 -1.39 6.44 -9.07
N CYS A 325 -2.27 7.44 -9.08
CA CYS A 325 -2.60 8.25 -7.92
C CYS A 325 -3.47 7.48 -6.90
N SER A 326 -4.31 6.53 -7.34
CA SER A 326 -5.27 5.82 -6.48
C SER A 326 -5.20 4.29 -6.51
N VAL A 327 -4.16 3.69 -7.10
CA VAL A 327 -4.00 2.23 -7.33
C VAL A 327 -4.34 1.35 -6.12
N GLY A 328 -4.11 1.85 -4.90
CA GLY A 328 -4.39 1.11 -3.67
C GLY A 328 -5.86 0.77 -3.48
N LEU A 329 -6.78 1.68 -3.81
CA LEU A 329 -8.22 1.48 -3.59
C LEU A 329 -8.80 0.40 -4.51
N PRO A 330 -8.57 0.40 -5.84
CA PRO A 330 -8.96 -0.70 -6.73
C PRO A 330 -8.31 -2.02 -6.35
N ALA A 331 -7.03 -2.02 -5.95
CA ALA A 331 -6.32 -3.24 -5.57
C ALA A 331 -6.97 -3.91 -4.36
N VAL A 332 -7.26 -3.15 -3.29
CA VAL A 332 -7.94 -3.68 -2.10
C VAL A 332 -9.35 -4.16 -2.45
N TYR A 333 -10.12 -3.37 -3.22
CA TYR A 333 -11.50 -3.71 -3.57
C TYR A 333 -11.60 -4.96 -4.44
N THR A 334 -10.76 -5.06 -5.48
CA THR A 334 -10.68 -6.24 -6.34
C THR A 334 -10.31 -7.47 -5.50
N GLN A 335 -9.31 -7.36 -4.60
CA GLN A 335 -8.96 -8.43 -3.67
C GLN A 335 -10.14 -8.88 -2.79
N VAL A 336 -10.93 -7.95 -2.24
CA VAL A 336 -12.16 -8.31 -1.50
C VAL A 336 -13.15 -9.08 -2.37
N LEU A 337 -13.35 -8.68 -3.63
CA LEU A 337 -14.26 -9.34 -4.56
C LEU A 337 -13.83 -10.77 -4.90
N THR A 338 -12.53 -10.99 -5.14
CA THR A 338 -11.98 -12.32 -5.42
C THR A 338 -12.04 -13.22 -4.21
N LEU A 339 -11.77 -12.68 -3.02
CA LEU A 339 -11.94 -13.42 -1.76
C LEU A 339 -13.41 -13.74 -1.47
N SER A 340 -14.35 -12.95 -2.00
CA SER A 340 -15.79 -13.18 -1.85
C SER A 340 -16.32 -14.34 -2.69
N ALA A 341 -15.48 -15.02 -3.46
CA ALA A 341 -15.80 -16.22 -4.26
C ALA A 341 -17.10 -16.07 -5.08
N LEU A 342 -17.32 -14.87 -5.64
CA LEU A 342 -18.55 -14.54 -6.34
C LEU A 342 -18.64 -15.24 -7.70
N PRO A 343 -19.87 -15.54 -8.18
CA PRO A 343 -20.08 -15.87 -9.59
C PRO A 343 -19.52 -14.78 -10.51
N ILE A 344 -18.93 -15.18 -11.63
CA ILE A 344 -18.26 -14.27 -12.59
C ILE A 344 -19.13 -13.06 -12.96
N LEU A 345 -20.43 -13.27 -13.19
CA LEU A 345 -21.34 -12.17 -13.52
C LEU A 345 -21.48 -11.15 -12.38
N GLN A 346 -21.61 -11.62 -11.12
CA GLN A 346 -21.72 -10.74 -9.97
C GLN A 346 -20.42 -9.98 -9.74
N TYR A 347 -19.28 -10.64 -9.92
CA TYR A 347 -17.96 -10.02 -9.86
C TYR A 347 -17.86 -8.81 -10.82
N TYR A 348 -18.19 -8.99 -12.10
CA TYR A 348 -18.15 -7.88 -13.07
C TYR A 348 -19.22 -6.81 -12.83
N LEU A 349 -20.39 -7.18 -12.33
CA LEU A 349 -21.42 -6.20 -11.94
C LEU A 349 -20.92 -5.29 -10.81
N TYR A 350 -20.20 -5.84 -9.84
CA TYR A 350 -19.57 -5.06 -8.78
C TYR A 350 -18.47 -4.14 -9.31
N LEU A 351 -17.65 -4.59 -10.26
CA LEU A 351 -16.68 -3.71 -10.94
C LEU A 351 -17.37 -2.56 -11.69
N VAL A 352 -18.48 -2.83 -12.40
CA VAL A 352 -19.26 -1.78 -13.06
C VAL A 352 -19.85 -0.82 -12.04
N ALA A 353 -20.38 -1.32 -10.93
CA ALA A 353 -20.91 -0.49 -9.85
C ALA A 353 -19.82 0.40 -9.22
N TYR A 354 -18.62 -0.16 -9.00
CA TYR A 354 -17.46 0.61 -8.55
C TYR A 354 -17.15 1.76 -9.48
N VAL A 355 -16.99 1.47 -10.78
CA VAL A 355 -16.68 2.45 -11.83
C VAL A 355 -17.76 3.53 -11.91
N PHE A 356 -19.02 3.15 -11.71
CA PHE A 356 -20.13 4.10 -11.68
C PHE A 356 -20.01 5.10 -10.53
N PHE A 357 -19.69 4.65 -9.31
CA PHE A 357 -19.49 5.55 -8.17
C PHE A 357 -18.20 6.36 -8.29
N PHE A 358 -17.16 5.80 -8.88
CA PHE A 358 -15.91 6.49 -9.22
C PHE A 358 -16.13 7.63 -10.23
N MET A 359 -16.98 7.45 -11.24
CA MET A 359 -17.27 8.47 -12.26
C MET A 359 -18.38 9.46 -11.85
N LEU A 360 -18.98 9.28 -10.67
CA LEU A 360 -20.19 10.02 -10.29
C LEU A 360 -19.92 11.50 -10.06
N ASP A 361 -18.80 11.84 -9.44
CA ASP A 361 -18.38 13.22 -9.17
C ASP A 361 -17.96 13.94 -10.45
N ASP A 362 -17.22 13.28 -11.34
CA ASP A 362 -16.90 13.76 -12.69
C ASP A 362 -18.17 14.09 -13.49
N LEU A 363 -19.15 13.17 -13.46
CA LEU A 363 -20.44 13.37 -14.09
C LEU A 363 -21.18 14.56 -13.47
N LEU A 364 -21.18 14.68 -12.14
CA LEU A 364 -21.87 15.75 -11.43
C LEU A 364 -21.25 17.12 -11.76
N VAL A 365 -19.93 17.24 -11.69
CA VAL A 365 -19.21 18.49 -11.99
C VAL A 365 -19.36 18.85 -13.47
N PHE A 366 -19.28 17.87 -14.38
CA PHE A 366 -19.56 18.09 -15.80
C PHE A 366 -20.99 18.58 -16.03
N LEU A 367 -22.00 17.95 -15.44
CA LEU A 367 -23.40 18.36 -15.55
C LEU A 367 -23.61 19.78 -15.02
N ILE A 368 -23.09 20.09 -13.84
CA ILE A 368 -23.15 21.44 -13.27
C ILE A 368 -22.52 22.43 -14.23
N ALA A 369 -21.31 22.17 -14.72
CA ALA A 369 -20.64 23.07 -15.64
C ALA A 369 -21.43 23.29 -16.94
N MET A 370 -21.98 22.22 -17.52
CA MET A 370 -22.73 22.30 -18.77
C MET A 370 -24.08 23.02 -18.64
N LEU A 371 -24.69 22.98 -17.45
CA LEU A 371 -25.98 23.62 -17.17
C LEU A 371 -25.83 25.06 -16.66
N THR A 372 -24.83 25.33 -15.81
CA THR A 372 -24.69 26.61 -15.07
C THR A 372 -23.73 27.59 -15.73
N LEU A 373 -22.63 27.13 -16.34
CA LEU A 373 -21.60 28.02 -16.88
C LEU A 373 -21.98 28.56 -18.27
N ARG A 374 -22.85 29.58 -18.27
CA ARG A 374 -22.90 30.55 -19.37
C ARG A 374 -21.70 31.48 -19.25
N ALA A 375 -20.58 31.07 -19.85
CA ALA A 375 -19.40 31.89 -20.10
C ALA A 375 -18.96 32.77 -18.91
N VAL A 376 -18.43 32.16 -17.85
CA VAL A 376 -17.54 32.90 -16.94
C VAL A 376 -16.23 33.10 -17.69
N GLY A 377 -16.09 34.26 -18.33
CA GLY A 377 -14.78 34.72 -18.77
C GLY A 377 -13.89 34.80 -17.55
N LEU A 378 -12.92 33.89 -17.44
CA LEU A 378 -11.94 33.87 -16.38
C LEU A 378 -11.27 35.25 -16.33
N SER A 379 -11.60 36.03 -15.30
CA SER A 379 -10.97 37.32 -15.02
C SER A 379 -9.46 37.12 -14.87
N ASP A 380 -8.64 38.03 -15.41
CA ASP A 380 -7.17 37.99 -15.31
C ASP A 380 -6.68 37.80 -13.86
N LYS A 381 -7.44 38.29 -12.86
CA LYS A 381 -7.16 38.08 -11.43
C LYS A 381 -7.38 36.64 -10.98
N TYR A 382 -8.45 36.00 -11.46
CA TYR A 382 -8.76 34.60 -11.15
C TYR A 382 -7.75 33.64 -11.80
N SER A 383 -7.33 33.91 -13.04
CA SER A 383 -6.30 33.11 -13.71
C SER A 383 -4.97 33.15 -12.96
N ARG A 384 -4.57 34.33 -12.44
CA ARG A 384 -3.33 34.48 -11.66
C ARG A 384 -3.41 33.75 -10.32
N PHE A 385 -4.51 33.89 -9.59
CA PHE A 385 -4.69 33.20 -8.31
C PHE A 385 -4.79 31.68 -8.47
N SER A 386 -5.46 31.23 -9.55
CA SER A 386 -5.52 29.82 -9.94
C SER A 386 -4.14 29.25 -10.30
N SER A 387 -3.30 30.00 -11.02
CA SER A 387 -1.92 29.54 -11.31
C SER A 387 -1.05 29.41 -10.06
N LEU A 388 -1.25 30.26 -9.05
CA LEU A 388 -0.53 30.18 -7.78
C LEU A 388 -0.97 28.97 -6.97
N ILE A 389 -2.29 28.85 -6.72
CA ILE A 389 -2.85 27.76 -5.92
C ILE A 389 -2.64 26.42 -6.61
N GLY A 390 -2.91 26.33 -7.91
CA GLY A 390 -2.68 25.12 -8.69
C GLY A 390 -1.21 24.74 -8.77
N GLY A 391 -0.32 25.72 -8.98
CA GLY A 391 1.12 25.48 -8.96
C GLY A 391 1.60 24.94 -7.61
N LEU A 392 1.13 25.53 -6.50
CA LEU A 392 1.49 25.12 -5.14
C LEU A 392 0.95 23.72 -4.81
N ILE A 393 -0.32 23.44 -5.13
CA ILE A 393 -0.94 22.13 -4.89
C ILE A 393 -0.24 21.03 -5.71
N ILE A 394 0.01 21.27 -7.00
CA ILE A 394 0.71 20.30 -7.86
C ILE A 394 2.15 20.07 -7.38
N LEU A 395 2.85 21.12 -6.90
CA LEU A 395 4.17 20.98 -6.29
C LEU A 395 4.13 20.11 -5.03
N ILE A 396 3.19 20.37 -4.12
CA ILE A 396 3.04 19.60 -2.88
C ILE A 396 2.72 18.14 -3.20
N ILE A 397 1.78 17.89 -4.12
CA ILE A 397 1.44 16.53 -4.55
C ILE A 397 2.66 15.86 -5.20
N GLY A 398 3.36 16.53 -6.12
CA GLY A 398 4.57 15.98 -6.75
C GLY A 398 5.66 15.62 -5.74
N LEU A 399 5.86 16.47 -4.73
CA LEU A 399 6.83 16.25 -3.65
C LEU A 399 6.41 15.08 -2.75
N LEU A 400 5.13 15.01 -2.37
CA LEU A 400 4.58 13.89 -1.60
C LEU A 400 4.66 12.57 -2.39
N ILE A 401 4.39 12.61 -3.70
CA ILE A 401 4.51 11.43 -4.55
C ILE A 401 5.96 10.91 -4.54
N ILE A 402 6.97 11.78 -4.60
CA ILE A 402 8.38 11.35 -4.65
C ILE A 402 8.91 10.90 -3.28
N PHE A 403 8.68 11.70 -2.23
CA PHE A 403 9.36 11.52 -0.94
C PHE A 403 8.54 10.79 0.12
N LYS A 404 7.21 10.88 0.10
CA LYS A 404 6.31 10.27 1.09
C LYS A 404 5.09 9.61 0.43
N PRO A 405 5.28 8.53 -0.33
CA PRO A 405 4.21 7.85 -1.02
C PRO A 405 2.97 7.49 -0.21
N GLY A 406 3.20 6.97 1.00
CA GLY A 406 2.15 6.44 1.86
C GLY A 406 1.24 7.52 2.46
N TRP A 407 1.54 8.81 2.27
CA TRP A 407 0.61 9.87 2.69
C TRP A 407 -0.50 10.14 1.68
N LEU A 408 -0.28 9.75 0.42
CA LEU A 408 -1.26 9.90 -0.66
C LEU A 408 -1.97 8.57 -0.97
N MET A 409 -1.25 7.46 -0.80
CA MET A 409 -1.84 6.13 -0.89
C MET A 409 -2.53 5.85 0.44
N PHE A 410 -3.85 6.09 0.50
CA PHE A 410 -4.67 5.68 1.65
C PHE A 410 -4.62 4.14 1.76
N GLY A 411 -3.68 3.65 2.56
CA GLY A 411 -3.39 2.23 2.79
C GLY A 411 -2.79 2.03 4.17
#